data_AF-A0A920LTN4-F1
#
_entry.id   AF-A0A920LTN4-F1
#
_cell.length_a   1.000
_cell.length_b   1.000
_cell.length_c   1.000
_cell.angle_alpha   90.00
_cell.angle_beta   90.00
_cell.angle_gamma   90.00
#
_symmetry.space_group_name_H-M   'P 1'
#
loop_
_entity.id
_entity.type
_entity.pdbx_description
1 polymer ?
#
loop_
_entity_poly.entity_id
_entity_poly.type
_entity_poly.pdbx_seq_one_letter_code
_entity_poly.pdbx_strand_id
1 'polypeptide(L)'
;MKEIRLGVNIDHVATLRNARGGIHPDPIRAAKIAEVAGADGITVHLREDRRHIRDEDVKNIIKKTILPVNLELAGNQQMIEIACALEPNAVCIVPENRQEVTTEGGLSVSGQETRLAPFIEKLKRKKIKVSLFIDPKVQEIEAAVNIGADIVEFHTGRYCDAEEHNKEKELTFLVQAANVANNYGIEVHAGHGLNFNNVVQISKIKQIKELNIGHFIIGEAIFLGLKTTIQEMRRIISHAEKCIVKRNNLILGIGTDLCSIERITHVRNQFPIRFEAKILTKKEQKELFFRSDKNAYIAKRFAAKEAIYKAFSFIKQNSISWQELEILNDARSGAPVVSIQGNCLEKFNAYLGKGYKGIIHISLTDEYPYAMAYVIIEKINEN
;
A
#
# COMPACT_ATOMS: atom_id res chain seq x y z
N MET A 1 -9.60 4.09 1.99
CA MET A 1 -9.48 3.24 0.78
C MET A 1 -9.99 1.86 1.13
N LYS A 2 -10.69 1.20 0.20
CA LYS A 2 -11.12 -0.20 0.37
C LYS A 2 -9.87 -1.09 0.19
N GLU A 3 -9.64 -2.01 1.12
CA GLU A 3 -8.50 -2.93 1.12
C GLU A 3 -8.54 -3.81 -0.15
N ILE A 4 -7.39 -4.04 -0.79
CA ILE A 4 -7.23 -4.99 -1.90
C ILE A 4 -7.70 -6.37 -1.43
N ARG A 5 -8.49 -7.06 -2.25
CA ARG A 5 -8.97 -8.42 -1.97
C ARG A 5 -7.93 -9.47 -2.36
N LEU A 6 -7.88 -10.58 -1.63
CA LEU A 6 -7.03 -11.73 -1.95
C LEU A 6 -7.92 -12.90 -2.38
N GLY A 7 -7.91 -13.21 -3.67
CA GLY A 7 -8.46 -14.45 -4.21
C GLY A 7 -7.38 -15.55 -4.16
N VAL A 8 -7.70 -16.70 -3.56
CA VAL A 8 -6.77 -17.82 -3.46
C VAL A 8 -7.11 -18.84 -4.54
N ASN A 9 -6.22 -19.00 -5.52
CA ASN A 9 -6.36 -20.06 -6.51
C ASN A 9 -5.87 -21.40 -5.92
N ILE A 10 -6.73 -22.42 -5.95
CA ILE A 10 -6.49 -23.73 -5.32
C ILE A 10 -6.27 -24.88 -6.33
N ASP A 11 -6.02 -24.56 -7.60
CA ASP A 11 -5.82 -25.55 -8.67
C ASP A 11 -4.72 -26.56 -8.36
N HIS A 12 -3.62 -26.07 -7.79
CA HIS A 12 -2.46 -26.90 -7.52
C HIS A 12 -2.64 -27.85 -6.32
N VAL A 13 -3.69 -27.64 -5.50
CA VAL A 13 -4.13 -28.68 -4.55
C VAL A 13 -4.67 -29.88 -5.33
N ALA A 14 -5.50 -29.63 -6.34
CA ALA A 14 -6.01 -30.68 -7.22
C ALA A 14 -4.90 -31.29 -8.08
N THR A 15 -3.89 -30.52 -8.52
CA THR A 15 -2.69 -31.09 -9.17
C THR A 15 -2.02 -32.14 -8.28
N LEU A 16 -1.75 -31.81 -7.01
CA LEU A 16 -1.10 -32.72 -6.07
C LEU A 16 -1.95 -33.97 -5.79
N ARG A 17 -3.27 -33.79 -5.67
CA ARG A 17 -4.22 -34.90 -5.55
C ARG A 17 -4.16 -35.85 -6.76
N ASN A 18 -4.25 -35.27 -7.96
CA ASN A 18 -4.34 -36.01 -9.20
C ASN A 18 -3.04 -36.78 -9.48
N ALA A 19 -1.89 -36.26 -9.06
CA ALA A 19 -0.60 -36.94 -9.17
C ALA A 19 -0.56 -38.33 -8.48
N ARG A 20 -1.46 -38.59 -7.52
CA ARG A 20 -1.60 -39.89 -6.85
C ARG A 20 -2.95 -40.58 -7.10
N GLY A 21 -3.85 -39.98 -7.88
CA GLY A 21 -5.15 -40.57 -8.24
C GLY A 21 -6.13 -40.75 -7.08
N GLY A 22 -5.92 -40.10 -5.93
CA GLY A 22 -6.74 -40.25 -4.73
C GLY A 22 -7.71 -39.09 -4.47
N ILE A 23 -8.20 -39.00 -3.23
CA ILE A 23 -9.04 -37.90 -2.73
C ILE A 23 -8.26 -36.84 -1.93
N HIS A 24 -6.98 -37.09 -1.66
CA HIS A 24 -6.12 -36.23 -0.85
C HIS A 24 -4.94 -35.68 -1.67
N PRO A 25 -4.59 -34.39 -1.51
CA PRO A 25 -5.34 -33.37 -0.77
C PRO A 25 -6.68 -32.99 -1.44
N ASP A 26 -7.64 -32.53 -0.64
CA ASP A 26 -8.98 -32.16 -1.10
C ASP A 26 -9.06 -30.63 -1.34
N PRO A 27 -9.36 -30.16 -2.57
CA PRO A 27 -9.55 -28.74 -2.88
C PRO A 27 -10.65 -28.07 -2.03
N ILE A 28 -11.71 -28.79 -1.67
CA ILE A 28 -12.80 -28.22 -0.84
C ILE A 28 -12.27 -27.91 0.57
N ARG A 29 -11.41 -28.77 1.12
CA ARG A 29 -10.74 -28.51 2.39
C ARG A 29 -9.80 -27.31 2.28
N ALA A 30 -9.09 -27.15 1.15
CA ALA A 30 -8.23 -26.00 0.92
C ALA A 30 -9.04 -24.69 0.88
N ALA A 31 -10.19 -24.69 0.20
CA ALA A 31 -11.11 -23.55 0.19
C ALA A 31 -11.50 -23.16 1.63
N LYS A 32 -11.96 -24.10 2.45
CA LYS A 32 -12.30 -23.85 3.87
C LYS A 32 -11.14 -23.29 4.70
N ILE A 33 -9.92 -23.75 4.44
CA ILE A 33 -8.74 -23.19 5.12
C ILE A 33 -8.50 -21.74 4.68
N ALA A 34 -8.68 -21.43 3.40
CA ALA A 34 -8.56 -20.07 2.90
C ALA A 34 -9.60 -19.13 3.50
N GLU A 35 -10.85 -19.58 3.70
CA GLU A 35 -11.90 -18.83 4.42
C GLU A 35 -11.42 -18.40 5.82
N VAL A 36 -10.96 -19.36 6.62
CA VAL A 36 -10.52 -19.11 8.00
C VAL A 36 -9.20 -18.33 8.04
N ALA A 37 -8.40 -18.37 6.97
CA ALA A 37 -7.15 -17.63 6.85
C ALA A 37 -7.34 -16.15 6.45
N GLY A 38 -8.56 -15.76 6.04
CA GLY A 38 -8.88 -14.39 5.63
C GLY A 38 -8.71 -14.11 4.14
N ALA A 39 -8.87 -15.13 3.28
CA ALA A 39 -9.09 -14.90 1.85
C ALA A 39 -10.45 -14.22 1.61
N ASP A 40 -10.53 -13.42 0.54
CA ASP A 40 -11.74 -12.70 0.15
C ASP A 40 -12.51 -13.42 -0.97
N GLY A 41 -11.89 -14.41 -1.61
CA GLY A 41 -12.45 -15.20 -2.70
C GLY A 41 -11.68 -16.50 -2.93
N ILE A 42 -12.32 -17.44 -3.60
CA ILE A 42 -11.69 -18.69 -4.07
C ILE A 42 -11.66 -18.67 -5.60
N THR A 43 -10.50 -18.97 -6.16
CA THR A 43 -10.32 -19.06 -7.61
C THR A 43 -10.04 -20.51 -7.99
N VAL A 44 -10.67 -20.99 -9.06
CA VAL A 44 -10.42 -22.32 -9.63
C VAL A 44 -10.49 -22.28 -11.14
N HIS A 45 -9.55 -22.95 -11.82
CA HIS A 45 -9.54 -23.11 -13.27
C HIS A 45 -10.04 -24.49 -13.67
N LEU A 46 -11.28 -24.54 -14.15
CA LEU A 46 -11.83 -25.73 -14.79
C LEU A 46 -11.35 -25.77 -16.24
N ARG A 47 -10.23 -26.44 -16.49
CA ARG A 47 -9.68 -26.62 -17.85
C ARG A 47 -10.51 -27.57 -18.69
N GLU A 48 -10.51 -27.41 -20.01
CA GLU A 48 -11.18 -28.34 -20.94
C GLU A 48 -10.72 -29.80 -20.75
N ASP A 49 -9.42 -29.99 -20.54
CA ASP A 49 -8.79 -31.31 -20.34
C ASP A 49 -8.91 -31.87 -18.91
N ARG A 50 -9.52 -31.12 -17.97
CA ARG A 50 -9.66 -31.48 -16.55
C ARG A 50 -8.35 -31.91 -15.88
N ARG A 51 -7.22 -31.29 -16.28
CA ARG A 51 -5.88 -31.64 -15.80
C ARG A 51 -5.73 -31.61 -14.28
N HIS A 52 -6.37 -30.64 -13.62
CA HIS A 52 -6.36 -30.49 -12.16
C HIS A 52 -7.77 -30.51 -11.57
N ILE A 53 -8.46 -29.37 -11.61
CA ILE A 53 -9.83 -29.22 -11.10
C ILE A 53 -10.80 -29.99 -12.00
N ARG A 54 -11.76 -30.68 -11.37
CA ARG A 54 -12.83 -31.44 -12.02
C ARG A 54 -14.18 -30.78 -11.78
N ASP A 55 -15.18 -31.12 -12.58
CA ASP A 55 -16.53 -30.53 -12.52
C ASP A 55 -17.16 -30.65 -11.12
N GLU A 56 -16.99 -31.81 -10.48
CA GLU A 56 -17.51 -32.06 -9.13
C GLU A 56 -16.76 -31.26 -8.05
N ASP A 57 -15.48 -30.91 -8.28
CA ASP A 57 -14.74 -30.01 -7.38
C ASP A 57 -15.39 -28.63 -7.40
N VAL A 58 -15.60 -28.05 -8.59
CA VAL A 58 -16.19 -26.71 -8.76
C VAL A 58 -17.58 -26.65 -8.13
N LYS A 59 -18.44 -27.62 -8.47
CA LYS A 59 -19.80 -27.72 -7.93
C LYS A 59 -19.81 -27.81 -6.40
N ASN A 60 -18.90 -28.59 -5.82
CA ASN A 60 -18.82 -28.70 -4.36
C ASN A 60 -18.23 -27.46 -3.71
N ILE A 61 -17.24 -26.83 -4.31
CA ILE A 61 -16.66 -25.59 -3.81
C ILE A 61 -17.75 -24.53 -3.75
N ILE A 62 -18.43 -24.24 -4.87
CA ILE A 62 -19.53 -23.26 -4.93
C ILE A 62 -20.60 -23.51 -3.86
N LYS A 63 -20.97 -24.78 -3.62
CA LYS A 63 -21.99 -25.13 -2.63
C LYS A 63 -21.52 -25.05 -1.17
N LYS A 64 -20.23 -25.24 -0.90
CA LYS A 64 -19.71 -25.46 0.46
C LYS A 64 -18.87 -24.31 0.99
N THR A 65 -18.44 -23.40 0.14
CA THR A 65 -17.71 -22.19 0.51
C THR A 65 -18.68 -21.04 0.76
N ILE A 66 -18.40 -20.19 1.74
CA ILE A 66 -19.10 -18.92 1.96
C ILE A 66 -18.47 -17.77 1.16
N LEU A 67 -17.23 -17.94 0.71
CA LEU A 67 -16.53 -16.94 -0.09
C LEU A 67 -17.06 -16.90 -1.53
N PRO A 68 -17.02 -15.74 -2.19
CA PRO A 68 -17.23 -15.65 -3.62
C PRO A 68 -16.30 -16.59 -4.40
N VAL A 69 -16.83 -17.29 -5.39
CA VAL A 69 -16.05 -18.15 -6.29
C VAL A 69 -15.84 -17.45 -7.63
N ASN A 70 -14.57 -17.32 -8.02
CA ASN A 70 -14.11 -16.94 -9.34
C ASN A 70 -13.75 -18.21 -10.14
N LEU A 71 -14.50 -18.50 -11.19
CA LEU A 71 -14.29 -19.66 -12.05
C LEU A 71 -13.52 -19.24 -13.30
N GLU A 72 -12.26 -19.65 -13.39
CA GLU A 72 -11.47 -19.55 -14.61
C GLU A 72 -11.85 -20.67 -15.60
N LEU A 73 -11.98 -20.32 -16.88
CA LEU A 73 -12.31 -21.26 -17.97
C LEU A 73 -12.01 -20.70 -19.37
N ALA A 74 -11.94 -21.57 -20.38
CA ALA A 74 -11.83 -21.19 -21.79
C ALA A 74 -13.10 -20.51 -22.34
N GLY A 75 -12.93 -19.56 -23.25
CA GLY A 75 -14.00 -18.81 -23.90
C GLY A 75 -14.72 -19.58 -25.02
N ASN A 76 -15.32 -20.73 -24.71
CA ASN A 76 -16.05 -21.55 -25.68
C ASN A 76 -17.42 -22.01 -25.17
N GLN A 77 -18.28 -22.48 -26.08
CA GLN A 77 -19.67 -22.81 -25.78
C GLN A 77 -19.82 -23.81 -24.63
N GLN A 78 -19.05 -24.91 -24.65
CA GLN A 78 -19.16 -25.98 -23.66
C GLN A 78 -18.83 -25.46 -22.26
N MET A 79 -17.73 -24.72 -22.13
CA MET A 79 -17.28 -24.19 -20.84
C MET A 79 -18.22 -23.11 -20.29
N ILE A 80 -18.74 -22.24 -21.17
CA ILE A 80 -19.70 -21.20 -20.80
C ILE A 80 -21.05 -21.80 -20.36
N GLU A 81 -21.49 -22.91 -20.97
CA GLU A 81 -22.69 -23.63 -20.53
C GLU A 81 -22.53 -24.23 -19.13
N ILE A 82 -21.36 -24.80 -18.83
CA ILE A 82 -21.04 -25.32 -17.49
C ILE A 82 -21.10 -24.18 -16.47
N ALA A 83 -20.48 -23.04 -16.74
CA ALA A 83 -20.53 -21.89 -15.84
C ALA A 83 -21.96 -21.37 -15.64
N CYS A 84 -22.77 -21.29 -16.70
CA CYS A 84 -24.18 -20.89 -16.59
C CYS A 84 -25.03 -21.87 -15.76
N ALA A 85 -24.66 -23.15 -15.70
CA ALA A 85 -25.33 -24.16 -14.89
C ALA A 85 -24.87 -24.16 -13.42
N LEU A 86 -23.59 -23.82 -13.19
CA LEU A 86 -22.99 -23.77 -11.86
C LEU A 86 -23.23 -22.44 -11.13
N GLU A 87 -23.44 -21.35 -11.88
CA GLU A 87 -23.70 -19.99 -11.39
C GLU A 87 -22.68 -19.50 -10.34
N PRO A 88 -21.36 -19.51 -10.63
CA PRO A 88 -20.36 -18.91 -9.75
C PRO A 88 -20.56 -17.39 -9.63
N ASN A 89 -19.93 -16.77 -8.62
CA ASN A 89 -20.02 -15.31 -8.44
C ASN A 89 -19.35 -14.53 -9.58
N ALA A 90 -18.23 -15.05 -10.08
CA ALA A 90 -17.52 -14.50 -11.22
C ALA A 90 -16.98 -15.62 -12.13
N VAL A 91 -16.81 -15.29 -13.40
CA VAL A 91 -16.08 -16.09 -14.38
C VAL A 91 -14.95 -15.26 -14.94
N CYS A 92 -13.74 -15.81 -14.97
CA CYS A 92 -12.60 -15.23 -15.64
C CYS A 92 -12.29 -16.02 -16.92
N ILE A 93 -12.47 -15.40 -18.08
CA ILE A 93 -12.15 -16.05 -19.35
C ILE A 93 -10.64 -15.97 -19.55
N VAL A 94 -10.01 -17.14 -19.66
CA VAL A 94 -8.57 -17.31 -19.83
C VAL A 94 -8.27 -18.01 -21.16
N PRO A 95 -7.11 -17.79 -21.79
CA PRO A 95 -6.77 -18.51 -23.01
C PRO A 95 -6.28 -19.93 -22.68
N GLU A 96 -6.83 -20.95 -23.35
CA GLU A 96 -6.35 -22.34 -23.20
C GLU A 96 -5.64 -22.87 -24.45
N ASN A 97 -5.93 -22.28 -25.62
CA ASN A 97 -5.37 -22.69 -26.91
C ASN A 97 -4.47 -21.60 -27.50
N ARG A 98 -3.42 -21.98 -28.25
CA ARG A 98 -2.43 -21.05 -28.83
C ARG A 98 -3.02 -19.94 -29.70
N GLN A 99 -4.21 -20.13 -30.28
CA GLN A 99 -4.90 -19.14 -31.11
C GLN A 99 -5.58 -18.04 -30.28
N GLU A 100 -5.76 -18.26 -28.99
CA GLU A 100 -6.45 -17.35 -28.07
C GLU A 100 -5.46 -16.52 -27.24
N VAL A 101 -4.19 -16.95 -27.21
CA VAL A 101 -3.11 -16.31 -26.44
C VAL A 101 -2.50 -15.18 -27.27
N THR A 102 -2.23 -14.04 -26.64
CA THR A 102 -1.36 -13.00 -27.20
C THR A 102 0.10 -13.47 -27.26
N THR A 103 1.01 -12.59 -27.68
CA THR A 103 2.46 -12.87 -27.58
C THR A 103 2.96 -13.03 -26.15
N GLU A 104 2.22 -12.57 -25.14
CA GLU A 104 2.69 -12.46 -23.75
C GLU A 104 1.95 -13.37 -22.77
N GLY A 105 0.87 -14.02 -23.20
CA GLY A 105 0.17 -15.04 -22.39
C GLY A 105 -1.29 -14.71 -22.08
N GLY A 106 -1.71 -13.45 -22.21
CA GLY A 106 -3.10 -13.03 -22.00
C GLY A 106 -4.05 -13.46 -23.12
N LEU A 107 -5.35 -13.35 -22.87
CA LEU A 107 -6.41 -13.53 -23.86
C LEU A 107 -6.35 -12.36 -24.87
N SER A 108 -6.32 -12.68 -26.16
CA SER A 108 -6.50 -11.70 -27.23
C SER A 108 -7.99 -11.40 -27.39
N VAL A 109 -8.45 -10.30 -26.81
CA VAL A 109 -9.84 -9.84 -26.90
C VAL A 109 -10.02 -9.00 -28.16
N SER A 110 -9.06 -8.12 -28.43
CA SER A 110 -9.05 -7.33 -29.65
C SER A 110 -9.00 -8.25 -30.88
N GLY A 111 -9.91 -8.03 -31.83
CA GLY A 111 -10.10 -8.87 -33.01
C GLY A 111 -10.93 -10.14 -32.77
N GLN A 112 -11.37 -10.41 -31.54
CA GLN A 112 -12.23 -11.55 -31.18
C GLN A 112 -13.56 -11.12 -30.54
N GLU A 113 -13.91 -9.84 -30.63
CA GLU A 113 -15.08 -9.25 -29.98
C GLU A 113 -16.38 -9.94 -30.41
N THR A 114 -16.53 -10.22 -31.71
CA THR A 114 -17.70 -10.93 -32.26
C THR A 114 -17.85 -12.34 -31.71
N ARG A 115 -16.74 -13.02 -31.39
CA ARG A 115 -16.75 -14.37 -30.81
C ARG A 115 -17.07 -14.33 -29.32
N LEU A 116 -16.47 -13.40 -28.58
CA LEU A 116 -16.54 -13.36 -27.12
C LEU A 116 -17.80 -12.65 -26.60
N ALA A 117 -18.29 -11.60 -27.26
CA ALA A 117 -19.43 -10.81 -26.78
C ALA A 117 -20.70 -11.64 -26.49
N PRO A 118 -21.10 -12.63 -27.34
CA PRO A 118 -22.25 -13.48 -27.03
C PRO A 118 -22.08 -14.31 -25.74
N PHE A 119 -20.86 -14.77 -25.45
CA PHE A 119 -20.56 -15.53 -24.23
C PHE A 119 -20.64 -14.63 -22.99
N ILE A 120 -20.09 -13.43 -23.07
CA ILE A 120 -20.17 -12.44 -21.99
C ILE A 120 -21.63 -12.08 -21.71
N GLU A 121 -22.41 -11.78 -22.74
CA GLU A 121 -23.85 -11.47 -22.59
C GLU A 121 -24.61 -12.64 -21.93
N LYS A 122 -24.31 -13.88 -22.32
CA LYS A 122 -24.91 -15.09 -21.74
C LYS A 122 -24.59 -15.23 -20.24
N LEU A 123 -23.34 -15.03 -19.83
CA LEU A 123 -22.94 -15.04 -18.41
C LEU A 123 -23.59 -13.91 -17.62
N LYS A 124 -23.62 -12.69 -18.18
CA LYS A 124 -24.22 -11.52 -17.52
C LYS A 124 -25.73 -11.66 -17.33
N ARG A 125 -26.45 -12.32 -18.25
CA ARG A 125 -27.88 -12.65 -18.07
C ARG A 125 -28.13 -13.53 -16.82
N LYS A 126 -27.14 -14.33 -16.42
CA LYS A 126 -27.14 -15.12 -15.18
C LYS A 126 -26.66 -14.34 -13.95
N LYS A 127 -26.38 -13.03 -14.09
CA LYS A 127 -25.79 -12.17 -13.05
C LYS A 127 -24.41 -12.62 -12.57
N ILE A 128 -23.70 -13.40 -13.41
CA ILE A 128 -22.31 -13.77 -13.18
C ILE A 128 -21.44 -12.59 -13.62
N LYS A 129 -20.54 -12.12 -12.76
CA LYS A 129 -19.57 -11.08 -13.16
C LYS A 129 -18.56 -11.68 -14.13
N VAL A 130 -18.19 -10.92 -15.17
CA VAL A 130 -17.25 -11.40 -16.18
C VAL A 130 -15.92 -10.65 -16.09
N SER A 131 -14.86 -11.40 -15.84
CA SER A 131 -13.46 -10.99 -15.93
C SER A 131 -12.82 -11.52 -17.21
N LEU A 132 -11.88 -10.78 -17.79
CA LEU A 132 -11.05 -11.22 -18.91
C LEU A 132 -9.58 -11.16 -18.50
N PHE A 133 -8.87 -12.29 -18.60
CA PHE A 133 -7.43 -12.35 -18.31
C PHE A 133 -6.64 -11.84 -19.51
N ILE A 134 -6.10 -10.63 -19.44
CA ILE A 134 -5.49 -9.94 -20.58
C ILE A 134 -4.09 -9.42 -20.27
N ASP A 135 -3.32 -9.14 -21.31
CA ASP A 135 -2.10 -8.34 -21.17
C ASP A 135 -2.45 -6.89 -20.76
N PRO A 136 -1.56 -6.17 -20.05
CA PRO A 136 -1.77 -4.77 -19.69
C PRO A 136 -1.57 -3.81 -20.90
N LYS A 137 -2.40 -3.97 -21.94
CA LYS A 137 -2.38 -3.19 -23.19
C LYS A 137 -3.67 -2.41 -23.37
N VAL A 138 -3.56 -1.18 -23.86
CA VAL A 138 -4.72 -0.28 -24.04
C VAL A 138 -5.76 -0.90 -24.97
N GLN A 139 -5.34 -1.51 -26.09
CA GLN A 139 -6.27 -2.11 -27.04
C GLN A 139 -7.09 -3.26 -26.43
N GLU A 140 -6.48 -4.08 -25.57
CA GLU A 140 -7.18 -5.18 -24.91
C GLU A 140 -8.17 -4.67 -23.85
N ILE A 141 -7.81 -3.60 -23.12
CA ILE A 141 -8.71 -2.94 -22.17
C ILE A 141 -9.92 -2.35 -22.88
N GLU A 142 -9.70 -1.63 -23.98
CA GLU A 142 -10.77 -1.04 -24.79
C GLU A 142 -11.70 -2.12 -25.36
N ALA A 143 -11.13 -3.19 -25.92
CA ALA A 143 -11.91 -4.32 -26.42
C ALA A 143 -12.74 -4.97 -25.31
N ALA A 144 -12.16 -5.21 -24.13
CA ALA A 144 -12.85 -5.76 -22.97
C ALA A 144 -14.05 -4.90 -22.53
N VAL A 145 -13.86 -3.57 -22.47
CA VAL A 145 -14.92 -2.61 -22.14
C VAL A 145 -16.03 -2.64 -23.21
N ASN A 146 -15.67 -2.64 -24.49
CA ASN A 146 -16.61 -2.63 -25.60
C ASN A 146 -17.53 -3.87 -25.63
N ILE A 147 -17.01 -5.03 -25.25
CA ILE A 147 -17.80 -6.26 -25.15
C ILE A 147 -18.50 -6.45 -23.80
N GLY A 148 -18.41 -5.44 -22.92
CA GLY A 148 -19.16 -5.36 -21.68
C GLY A 148 -18.61 -6.22 -20.55
N ALA A 149 -17.31 -6.50 -20.51
CA ALA A 149 -16.68 -7.11 -19.34
C ALA A 149 -16.84 -6.22 -18.09
N ASP A 150 -16.96 -6.84 -16.92
CA ASP A 150 -17.06 -6.12 -15.65
C ASP A 150 -15.68 -5.87 -15.03
N ILE A 151 -14.74 -6.78 -15.32
CA ILE A 151 -13.41 -6.84 -14.74
C ILE A 151 -12.39 -7.15 -15.86
N VAL A 152 -11.18 -6.61 -15.73
CA VAL A 152 -9.98 -7.13 -16.41
C VAL A 152 -9.01 -7.66 -15.37
N GLU A 153 -8.45 -8.85 -15.60
CA GLU A 153 -7.36 -9.37 -14.80
C GLU A 153 -6.05 -9.26 -15.59
N PHE A 154 -5.13 -8.42 -15.13
CA PHE A 154 -3.86 -8.22 -15.83
C PHE A 154 -2.91 -9.39 -15.61
N HIS A 155 -2.35 -9.87 -16.71
CA HIS A 155 -1.27 -10.82 -16.69
C HIS A 155 0.01 -10.15 -16.17
N THR A 156 0.41 -10.53 -14.96
CA THR A 156 1.63 -10.04 -14.30
C THR A 156 2.87 -10.88 -14.58
N GLY A 157 2.82 -11.85 -15.51
CA GLY A 157 3.91 -12.81 -15.78
C GLY A 157 5.21 -12.12 -16.18
N ARG A 158 5.15 -11.21 -17.18
CA ARG A 158 6.32 -10.43 -17.60
C ARG A 158 6.98 -9.67 -16.45
N TYR A 159 6.19 -9.08 -15.55
CA TYR A 159 6.71 -8.41 -14.36
C TYR A 159 7.39 -9.39 -13.39
N CYS A 160 6.81 -10.57 -13.22
CA CYS A 160 7.34 -11.60 -12.30
C CYS A 160 8.64 -12.21 -12.82
N ASP A 161 8.72 -12.46 -14.12
CA ASP A 161 9.83 -13.14 -14.79
C ASP A 161 10.91 -12.16 -15.29
N ALA A 162 10.65 -10.85 -15.24
CA ALA A 162 11.62 -9.84 -15.65
C ALA A 162 12.87 -9.86 -14.75
N GLU A 163 14.02 -9.70 -15.40
CA GLU A 163 15.26 -9.37 -14.71
C GLU A 163 15.14 -8.04 -13.95
N GLU A 164 15.93 -7.88 -12.89
CA GLU A 164 15.81 -6.75 -11.94
C GLU A 164 15.85 -5.38 -12.63
N HIS A 165 16.70 -5.22 -13.64
CA HIS A 165 16.84 -3.97 -14.40
C HIS A 165 15.62 -3.65 -15.29
N ASN A 166 14.78 -4.64 -15.61
CA ASN A 166 13.57 -4.49 -16.43
C ASN A 166 12.28 -4.47 -15.58
N LYS A 167 12.33 -4.88 -14.31
CA LYS A 167 11.13 -4.92 -13.45
C LYS A 167 10.43 -3.57 -13.30
N GLU A 168 11.19 -2.47 -13.19
CA GLU A 168 10.60 -1.13 -13.06
C GLU A 168 9.85 -0.72 -14.33
N LYS A 169 10.35 -1.13 -15.49
CA LYS A 169 9.69 -0.88 -16.79
C LYS A 169 8.37 -1.65 -16.89
N GLU A 170 8.38 -2.96 -16.58
CA GLU A 170 7.18 -3.78 -16.61
C GLU A 170 6.14 -3.31 -15.57
N LEU A 171 6.60 -2.88 -14.38
CA LEU A 171 5.73 -2.25 -13.38
C LEU A 171 5.11 -0.95 -13.90
N THR A 172 5.87 -0.13 -14.62
CA THR A 172 5.37 1.12 -15.20
C THR A 172 4.25 0.85 -16.21
N PHE A 173 4.39 -0.18 -17.04
CA PHE A 173 3.32 -0.58 -17.96
C PHE A 173 2.05 -1.01 -17.22
N LEU A 174 2.17 -1.82 -16.17
CA LEU A 174 1.03 -2.21 -15.33
C LEU A 174 0.33 -0.99 -14.69
N VAL A 175 1.09 -0.02 -14.18
CA VAL A 175 0.54 1.22 -13.60
C VAL A 175 -0.21 2.03 -14.65
N GLN A 176 0.37 2.20 -15.84
CA GLN A 176 -0.27 2.92 -16.94
C GLN A 176 -1.56 2.24 -17.40
N ALA A 177 -1.52 0.92 -17.61
CA ALA A 177 -2.69 0.12 -17.98
C ALA A 177 -3.79 0.20 -16.91
N ALA A 178 -3.45 0.12 -15.63
CA ALA A 178 -4.41 0.22 -14.55
C ALA A 178 -5.07 1.61 -14.47
N ASN A 179 -4.33 2.69 -14.76
CA ASN A 179 -4.90 4.03 -14.88
C ASN A 179 -5.88 4.13 -16.06
N VAL A 180 -5.54 3.55 -17.21
CA VAL A 180 -6.42 3.52 -18.39
C VAL A 180 -7.70 2.76 -18.09
N ALA A 181 -7.60 1.55 -17.53
CA ALA A 181 -8.76 0.75 -17.13
C ALA A 181 -9.66 1.50 -16.14
N ASN A 182 -9.08 2.19 -15.15
CA ASN A 182 -9.83 3.01 -14.21
C ASN A 182 -10.56 4.19 -14.89
N ASN A 183 -9.97 4.81 -15.92
CA ASN A 183 -10.64 5.87 -16.69
C ASN A 183 -11.83 5.35 -17.50
N TYR A 184 -11.76 4.10 -17.95
CA TYR A 184 -12.89 3.40 -18.58
C TYR A 184 -13.93 2.88 -17.56
N GLY A 185 -13.63 2.96 -16.26
CA GLY A 185 -14.52 2.50 -15.19
C GLY A 185 -14.61 0.98 -15.03
N ILE A 186 -13.71 0.22 -15.67
CA ILE A 186 -13.63 -1.24 -15.52
C ILE A 186 -12.80 -1.62 -14.30
N GLU A 187 -13.23 -2.62 -13.55
CA GLU A 187 -12.53 -3.06 -12.34
C GLU A 187 -11.24 -3.82 -12.72
N VAL A 188 -10.15 -3.61 -11.97
CA VAL A 188 -8.84 -4.18 -12.29
C VAL A 188 -8.42 -5.21 -11.24
N HIS A 189 -8.15 -6.43 -11.69
CA HIS A 189 -7.56 -7.52 -10.92
C HIS A 189 -6.16 -7.84 -11.47
N ALA A 190 -5.37 -8.63 -10.75
CA ALA A 190 -4.08 -9.18 -11.20
C ALA A 190 -3.75 -10.43 -10.38
N GLY A 191 -2.61 -11.11 -10.62
CA GLY A 191 -2.17 -12.15 -9.67
C GLY A 191 -1.21 -13.21 -10.18
N HIS A 192 -1.15 -13.42 -11.49
CA HIS A 192 -0.32 -14.47 -12.09
C HIS A 192 1.18 -14.29 -11.77
N GLY A 193 1.79 -15.30 -11.16
CA GLY A 193 3.23 -15.32 -10.83
C GLY A 193 3.63 -14.53 -9.57
N LEU A 194 2.68 -13.89 -8.89
CA LEU A 194 2.99 -13.10 -7.69
C LEU A 194 3.42 -13.99 -6.51
N ASN A 195 4.37 -13.47 -5.74
CA ASN A 195 4.96 -14.06 -4.55
C ASN A 195 5.17 -13.01 -3.46
N PHE A 196 5.63 -13.41 -2.27
CA PHE A 196 5.83 -12.51 -1.13
C PHE A 196 6.71 -11.29 -1.43
N ASN A 197 7.67 -11.40 -2.34
CA ASN A 197 8.62 -10.33 -2.63
C ASN A 197 8.07 -9.32 -3.65
N ASN A 198 7.47 -9.82 -4.74
CA ASN A 198 7.05 -8.97 -5.86
C ASN A 198 5.61 -8.43 -5.71
N VAL A 199 4.76 -9.08 -4.91
CA VAL A 199 3.36 -8.63 -4.67
C VAL A 199 3.28 -7.23 -4.08
N VAL A 200 4.32 -6.80 -3.36
CA VAL A 200 4.40 -5.50 -2.68
C VAL A 200 4.25 -4.34 -3.66
N GLN A 201 4.86 -4.41 -4.84
CA GLN A 201 4.78 -3.30 -5.81
C GLN A 201 3.43 -3.26 -6.52
N ILE A 202 2.88 -4.43 -6.84
CA ILE A 202 1.54 -4.54 -7.44
C ILE A 202 0.46 -4.05 -6.47
N SER A 203 0.59 -4.39 -5.18
CA SER A 203 -0.32 -3.93 -4.13
C SER A 203 -0.30 -2.41 -3.92
N LYS A 204 0.66 -1.68 -4.51
CA LYS A 204 0.69 -0.21 -4.45
C LYS A 204 -0.11 0.47 -5.54
N ILE A 205 -0.57 -0.27 -6.54
CA ILE A 205 -1.35 0.27 -7.65
C ILE A 205 -2.80 0.44 -7.17
N LYS A 206 -3.20 1.68 -6.89
CA LYS A 206 -4.50 2.02 -6.26
C LYS A 206 -5.73 1.51 -7.03
N GLN A 207 -5.58 1.31 -8.34
CA GLN A 207 -6.64 0.88 -9.23
C GLN A 207 -6.91 -0.63 -9.10
N ILE A 208 -5.93 -1.43 -8.67
CA ILE A 208 -6.11 -2.87 -8.46
C ILE A 208 -7.02 -3.10 -7.26
N LYS A 209 -8.03 -3.96 -7.43
CA LYS A 209 -9.05 -4.27 -6.41
C LYS A 209 -8.93 -5.67 -5.84
N GLU A 210 -8.29 -6.58 -6.57
CA GLU A 210 -8.15 -7.98 -6.17
C GLU A 210 -6.86 -8.58 -6.75
N LEU A 211 -6.24 -9.46 -5.97
CA LEU A 211 -5.09 -10.26 -6.37
C LEU A 211 -5.45 -11.74 -6.30
N ASN A 212 -5.45 -12.43 -7.44
CA ASN A 212 -5.73 -13.86 -7.60
C ASN A 212 -4.42 -14.66 -7.63
N ILE A 213 -4.01 -15.21 -6.49
CA ILE A 213 -2.69 -15.86 -6.35
C ILE A 213 -2.87 -17.36 -6.07
N GLY A 214 -2.23 -18.20 -6.88
CA GLY A 214 -2.34 -19.67 -6.81
C GLY A 214 -1.03 -20.37 -6.50
N HIS A 215 -0.26 -20.65 -7.56
CA HIS A 215 0.94 -21.50 -7.52
C HIS A 215 1.88 -21.19 -6.35
N PHE A 216 2.23 -19.93 -6.13
CA PHE A 216 3.11 -19.55 -5.03
C PHE A 216 2.52 -19.89 -3.65
N ILE A 217 1.24 -19.58 -3.41
CA ILE A 217 0.58 -19.90 -2.13
C ILE A 217 0.58 -21.41 -1.89
N ILE A 218 0.24 -22.21 -2.89
CA ILE A 218 0.21 -23.67 -2.73
C ILE A 218 1.61 -24.25 -2.58
N GLY A 219 2.60 -23.74 -3.33
CA GLY A 219 4.00 -24.15 -3.22
C GLY A 219 4.59 -23.86 -1.85
N GLU A 220 4.41 -22.63 -1.36
CA GLU A 220 4.94 -22.21 -0.06
C GLU A 220 4.21 -22.89 1.12
N ALA A 221 2.93 -23.25 0.92
CA ALA A 221 2.14 -24.00 1.90
C ALA A 221 2.69 -25.40 2.21
N ILE A 222 3.55 -25.96 1.35
CA ILE A 222 4.26 -27.22 1.62
C ILE A 222 5.18 -27.06 2.85
N PHE A 223 5.76 -25.87 3.04
CA PHE A 223 6.70 -25.59 4.11
C PHE A 223 6.04 -24.94 5.33
N LEU A 224 5.15 -23.96 5.10
CA LEU A 224 4.57 -23.15 6.17
C LEU A 224 3.16 -23.60 6.60
N GLY A 225 2.51 -24.43 5.79
CA GLY A 225 1.09 -24.75 5.90
C GLY A 225 0.19 -23.68 5.27
N LEU A 226 -0.88 -24.13 4.61
CA LEU A 226 -1.75 -23.27 3.78
C LEU A 226 -2.33 -22.05 4.53
N LYS A 227 -2.79 -22.25 5.77
CA LYS A 227 -3.35 -21.16 6.58
C LYS A 227 -2.33 -20.04 6.81
N THR A 228 -1.12 -20.41 7.23
CA THR A 228 -0.03 -19.49 7.53
C THR A 228 0.39 -18.72 6.27
N THR A 229 0.53 -19.42 5.14
CA THR A 229 0.91 -18.80 3.88
C THR A 229 -0.10 -17.75 3.40
N ILE A 230 -1.40 -18.04 3.50
CA ILE A 230 -2.46 -17.09 3.12
C ILE A 230 -2.46 -15.87 4.06
N GLN A 231 -2.34 -16.10 5.37
CA GLN A 231 -2.25 -15.01 6.35
C GLN A 231 -1.05 -14.11 6.11
N GLU A 232 0.10 -14.69 5.75
CA GLU A 232 1.30 -13.92 5.45
C GLU A 232 1.15 -13.13 4.15
N MET A 233 0.59 -13.73 3.09
CA MET A 233 0.29 -13.02 1.84
C MET A 233 -0.64 -11.82 2.11
N ARG A 234 -1.71 -12.03 2.88
CA ARG A 234 -2.64 -10.98 3.30
C ARG A 234 -1.92 -9.88 4.06
N ARG A 235 -1.09 -10.23 5.04
CA ARG A 235 -0.29 -9.28 5.83
C ARG A 235 0.60 -8.40 4.95
N ILE A 236 1.26 -8.98 3.96
CA ILE A 236 2.14 -8.26 3.03
C ILE A 236 1.34 -7.29 2.17
N ILE A 237 0.21 -7.72 1.60
CA ILE A 237 -0.68 -6.87 0.80
C ILE A 237 -1.18 -5.68 1.65
N SER A 238 -1.76 -5.94 2.82
CA SER A 238 -2.26 -4.88 3.71
C SER A 238 -1.14 -3.94 4.20
N HIS A 239 0.08 -4.45 4.41
CA HIS A 239 1.22 -3.63 4.81
C HIS A 239 1.68 -2.70 3.68
N ALA A 240 1.72 -3.20 2.44
CA ALA A 240 2.06 -2.40 1.27
C ALA A 240 1.09 -1.22 1.11
N GLU A 241 -0.21 -1.44 1.28
CA GLU A 241 -1.24 -0.38 1.25
C GLU A 241 -1.03 0.67 2.36
N LYS A 242 -0.75 0.22 3.59
CA LYS A 242 -0.47 1.13 4.72
C LYS A 242 0.79 1.97 4.50
N CYS A 243 1.81 1.41 3.85
CA CYS A 243 3.02 2.15 3.51
C CYS A 243 2.78 3.25 2.47
N ILE A 244 1.80 3.11 1.57
CA ILE A 244 1.36 4.20 0.69
C ILE A 244 0.79 5.35 1.51
N VAL A 245 -0.08 5.04 2.48
CA VAL A 245 -0.70 6.04 3.37
C VAL A 245 0.36 6.71 4.25
N LYS A 246 1.31 5.95 4.81
CA LYS A 246 2.38 6.48 5.66
C LYS A 246 3.43 7.30 4.90
N ARG A 247 3.67 7.03 3.60
CA ARG A 247 4.57 7.85 2.77
C ARG A 247 4.08 9.29 2.55
N ASN A 248 2.84 9.62 2.94
CA ASN A 248 2.37 11.00 2.97
C ASN A 248 2.88 11.80 4.18
N ASN A 249 3.40 11.12 5.21
CA ASN A 249 3.98 11.76 6.38
C ASN A 249 5.47 11.42 6.47
N LEU A 250 6.33 12.44 6.32
CA LEU A 250 7.78 12.27 6.30
C LEU A 250 8.40 12.99 7.49
N ILE A 251 9.22 12.29 8.27
CA ILE A 251 10.09 12.95 9.26
C ILE A 251 11.20 13.67 8.48
N LEU A 252 11.20 15.00 8.53
CA LEU A 252 12.18 15.84 7.85
C LEU A 252 13.49 15.96 8.61
N GLY A 253 13.42 15.89 9.95
CA GLY A 253 14.59 16.04 10.79
C GLY A 253 14.28 15.77 12.26
N ILE A 254 15.32 15.38 12.98
CA ILE A 254 15.28 15.12 14.41
C ILE A 254 16.43 15.90 15.05
N GLY A 255 16.19 16.46 16.23
CA GLY A 255 17.20 17.17 16.97
C GLY A 255 17.06 16.96 18.47
N THR A 256 18.19 16.93 19.15
CA THR A 256 18.25 16.86 20.60
C THR A 256 19.38 17.72 21.12
N ASP A 257 19.17 18.33 22.29
CA ASP A 257 20.20 19.09 22.98
C ASP A 257 20.12 18.91 24.49
N LEU A 258 21.28 18.88 25.13
CA LEU A 258 21.46 18.82 26.58
C LEU A 258 22.31 20.02 27.00
N CYS A 259 21.73 20.89 27.80
CA CYS A 259 22.32 22.16 28.21
C CYS A 259 22.57 22.17 29.72
N SER A 260 23.77 22.60 30.14
CA SER A 260 24.08 22.82 31.55
C SER A 260 23.50 24.15 32.04
N ILE A 261 22.68 24.10 33.09
CA ILE A 261 22.09 25.29 33.74
C ILE A 261 23.19 26.15 34.37
N GLU A 262 24.24 25.51 34.91
CA GLU A 262 25.41 26.21 35.47
C GLU A 262 26.17 26.98 34.39
N ARG A 263 26.37 26.38 33.21
CA ARG A 263 27.00 27.06 32.06
C ARG A 263 26.19 28.27 31.63
N ILE A 264 24.87 28.14 31.54
CA ILE A 264 23.97 29.25 31.21
C ILE A 264 24.06 30.35 32.27
N THR A 265 24.09 29.98 33.55
CA THR A 265 24.25 30.90 34.67
C THR A 265 25.54 31.70 34.56
N HIS A 266 26.66 31.04 34.27
CA HIS A 266 27.96 31.68 34.11
C HIS A 266 27.97 32.70 32.96
N VAL A 267 27.48 32.30 31.77
CA VAL A 267 27.44 33.18 30.60
C VAL A 267 26.50 34.36 30.82
N ARG A 268 25.35 34.13 31.47
CA ARG A 268 24.39 35.18 31.80
C ARG A 268 24.97 36.20 32.78
N ASN A 269 25.73 35.76 33.79
CA ASN A 269 26.38 36.67 34.73
C ASN A 269 27.42 37.57 34.04
N GLN A 270 28.10 37.06 33.01
CA GLN A 270 29.05 37.85 32.21
C GLN A 270 28.34 38.81 31.23
N PHE A 271 27.22 38.38 30.63
CA PHE A 271 26.54 39.13 29.56
C PHE A 271 25.01 39.16 29.74
N PRO A 272 24.48 39.75 30.83
CA PRO A 272 23.10 39.55 31.25
C PRO A 272 22.07 39.96 30.19
N ILE A 273 22.15 41.20 29.71
CA ILE A 273 21.17 41.74 28.75
C ILE A 273 21.41 41.18 27.35
N ARG A 274 22.67 41.10 26.92
CA ARG A 274 23.03 40.70 25.54
C ARG A 274 22.72 39.23 25.28
N PHE A 275 22.97 38.36 26.25
CA PHE A 275 22.74 36.93 26.11
C PHE A 275 21.24 36.59 26.08
N GLU A 276 20.47 37.15 27.01
CA GLU A 276 19.01 37.01 27.05
C GLU A 276 18.38 37.54 25.76
N ALA A 277 18.78 38.74 25.32
CA ALA A 277 18.26 39.33 24.08
C ALA A 277 18.61 38.50 22.85
N LYS A 278 19.78 37.83 22.81
CA LYS A 278 20.15 37.00 21.66
C LYS A 278 19.29 35.74 21.56
N ILE A 279 19.00 35.09 22.69
CA ILE A 279 18.35 33.78 22.72
C ILE A 279 16.83 33.91 22.78
N LEU A 280 16.30 34.79 23.62
CA LEU A 280 14.88 34.84 23.94
C LEU A 280 14.13 35.84 23.04
N THR A 281 12.94 35.48 22.60
CA THR A 281 12.01 36.44 21.98
C THR A 281 11.52 37.47 22.98
N LYS A 282 10.90 38.56 22.51
CA LYS A 282 10.31 39.59 23.39
C LYS A 282 9.25 39.01 24.34
N LYS A 283 8.50 37.99 23.91
CA LYS A 283 7.49 37.33 24.75
C LYS A 283 8.16 36.44 25.78
N GLU A 284 9.15 35.64 25.39
CA GLU A 284 9.92 34.80 26.31
C GLU A 284 10.65 35.64 27.36
N GLN A 285 11.12 36.83 27.02
CA GLN A 285 11.72 37.79 27.97
C GLN A 285 10.70 38.32 28.98
N LYS A 286 9.47 38.65 28.53
CA LYS A 286 8.38 39.03 29.44
C LYS A 286 8.03 37.90 30.39
N GLU A 287 7.97 36.66 29.90
CA GLU A 287 7.73 35.49 30.74
C GLU A 287 8.86 35.26 31.74
N LEU A 288 10.12 35.39 31.32
CA LEU A 288 11.30 35.23 32.18
C LEU A 288 11.22 36.09 33.45
N PHE A 289 10.63 37.29 33.36
CA PHE A 289 10.45 38.19 34.50
C PHE A 289 9.69 37.53 35.65
N PHE A 290 8.70 36.70 35.34
CA PHE A 290 7.81 36.04 36.30
C PHE A 290 8.30 34.67 36.76
N ARG A 291 9.49 34.21 36.33
CA ARG A 291 10.00 32.88 36.67
C ARG A 291 10.84 32.93 37.95
N SER A 292 10.61 31.95 38.83
CA SER A 292 11.38 31.73 40.05
C SER A 292 12.82 31.35 39.73
N ASP A 293 13.02 30.34 38.89
CA ASP A 293 14.33 29.97 38.34
C ASP A 293 14.49 30.49 36.91
N LYS A 294 15.14 31.65 36.82
CA LYS A 294 15.44 32.31 35.54
C LYS A 294 16.50 31.56 34.73
N ASN A 295 17.45 30.89 35.38
CA ASN A 295 18.55 30.24 34.69
C ASN A 295 18.11 28.91 34.08
N ALA A 296 17.36 28.09 34.83
CA ALA A 296 16.73 26.88 34.31
C ALA A 296 15.74 27.22 33.18
N TYR A 297 15.00 28.33 33.32
CA TYR A 297 14.13 28.82 32.24
C TYR A 297 14.92 29.09 30.96
N ILE A 298 16.00 29.87 31.02
CA ILE A 298 16.84 30.19 29.85
C ILE A 298 17.48 28.93 29.27
N ALA A 299 17.99 28.04 30.12
CA ALA A 299 18.64 26.79 29.70
C ALA A 299 17.68 25.89 28.90
N LYS A 300 16.41 25.76 29.32
CA LYS A 300 15.39 25.05 28.54
C LYS A 300 15.18 25.62 27.15
N ARG A 301 15.13 26.96 27.02
CA ARG A 301 14.89 27.62 25.71
C ARG A 301 16.12 27.54 24.84
N PHE A 302 17.31 27.58 25.44
CA PHE A 302 18.56 27.34 24.74
C PHE A 302 18.59 25.91 24.15
N ALA A 303 18.36 24.90 24.99
CA ALA A 303 18.31 23.50 24.56
C ALA A 303 17.23 23.27 23.48
N ALA A 304 16.04 23.85 23.67
CA ALA A 304 14.95 23.80 22.71
C ALA A 304 15.38 24.31 21.33
N LYS A 305 15.98 25.50 21.29
CA LYS A 305 16.36 26.15 20.04
C LYS A 305 17.55 25.43 19.37
N GLU A 306 18.56 24.98 20.12
CA GLU A 306 19.62 24.10 19.58
C GLU A 306 19.04 22.82 18.96
N ALA A 307 18.11 22.15 19.66
CA ALA A 307 17.46 20.95 19.13
C ALA A 307 16.67 21.26 17.85
N ILE A 308 15.98 22.40 17.77
CA ILE A 308 15.31 22.85 16.54
C ILE A 308 16.33 23.10 15.42
N TYR A 309 17.46 23.76 15.69
CA TYR A 309 18.52 23.98 14.69
C TYR A 309 19.09 22.67 14.13
N LYS A 310 19.28 21.66 14.99
CA LYS A 310 19.71 20.32 14.58
C LYS A 310 18.66 19.62 13.71
N ALA A 311 17.39 19.76 14.07
CA ALA A 311 16.28 19.21 13.29
C ALA A 311 16.11 19.92 11.93
N PHE A 312 16.43 21.22 11.85
CA PHE A 312 16.45 22.01 10.61
C PHE A 312 17.72 21.83 9.76
N SER A 313 18.38 20.67 9.79
CA SER A 313 19.60 20.44 9.00
C SER A 313 19.43 20.70 7.48
N PHE A 314 18.21 20.65 6.97
CA PHE A 314 17.84 20.97 5.60
C PHE A 314 17.68 22.47 5.30
N ILE A 315 17.72 23.34 6.32
CA ILE A 315 17.76 24.80 6.17
C ILE A 315 19.16 25.28 6.60
N LYS A 316 19.78 26.16 5.82
CA LYS A 316 21.12 26.69 6.13
C LYS A 316 21.09 27.44 7.49
N GLN A 317 21.72 26.88 8.51
CA GLN A 317 21.58 27.35 9.91
C GLN A 317 21.98 28.81 10.14
N ASN A 318 23.01 29.32 9.45
CA ASN A 318 23.45 30.73 9.54
C ASN A 318 22.42 31.75 9.00
N SER A 319 21.26 31.28 8.56
CA SER A 319 20.23 32.09 7.94
C SER A 319 18.90 32.11 8.71
N ILE A 320 18.88 31.53 9.91
CA ILE A 320 17.77 31.57 10.87
C ILE A 320 18.27 32.28 12.13
N SER A 321 17.47 33.20 12.66
CA SER A 321 17.75 33.84 13.96
C SER A 321 17.09 33.06 15.10
N TRP A 322 17.74 33.05 16.27
CA TRP A 322 17.19 32.45 17.50
C TRP A 322 15.88 33.11 17.95
N GLN A 323 15.68 34.37 17.59
CA GLN A 323 14.44 35.11 17.87
C GLN A 323 13.30 34.78 16.91
N GLU A 324 13.59 34.09 15.80
CA GLU A 324 12.56 33.59 14.87
C GLU A 324 11.95 32.26 15.36
N LEU A 325 12.52 31.66 16.39
CA LEU A 325 12.03 30.47 17.07
C LEU A 325 11.48 30.89 18.43
N GLU A 326 10.20 30.68 18.69
CA GLU A 326 9.56 30.98 19.96
C GLU A 326 9.02 29.70 20.60
N ILE A 327 9.38 29.45 21.86
CA ILE A 327 8.86 28.31 22.62
C ILE A 327 7.67 28.78 23.46
N LEU A 328 6.50 28.26 23.15
CA LEU A 328 5.24 28.57 23.79
C LEU A 328 4.71 27.36 24.56
N ASN A 329 3.70 27.58 25.39
CA ASN A 329 2.86 26.50 25.91
C ASN A 329 1.49 26.56 25.25
N ASP A 330 0.99 25.42 24.81
CA ASP A 330 -0.37 25.28 24.31
C ASP A 330 -1.39 25.63 25.41
N ALA A 331 -2.37 26.47 25.08
CA ALA A 331 -3.29 27.02 26.06
C ALA A 331 -4.26 25.99 26.66
N ARG A 332 -4.46 24.84 25.99
CA ARG A 332 -5.39 23.79 26.42
C ARG A 332 -4.68 22.67 27.18
N SER A 333 -3.56 22.20 26.65
CA SER A 333 -2.82 21.05 27.18
C SER A 333 -1.65 21.44 28.09
N GLY A 334 -1.19 22.69 28.03
CA GLY A 334 0.03 23.14 28.70
C GLY A 334 1.32 22.60 28.07
N ALA A 335 1.23 21.78 27.01
CA ALA A 335 2.38 21.18 26.35
C ALA A 335 3.23 22.24 25.63
N PRO A 336 4.56 22.08 25.56
CA PRO A 336 5.41 22.99 24.83
C PRO A 336 5.14 22.89 23.32
N VAL A 337 5.09 24.02 22.63
CA VAL A 337 4.92 24.13 21.18
C VAL A 337 5.91 25.13 20.60
N VAL A 338 6.30 24.93 19.35
CA VAL A 338 7.22 25.82 18.63
C VAL A 338 6.43 26.71 17.69
N SER A 339 6.61 28.02 17.82
CA SER A 339 6.17 29.00 16.83
C SER A 339 7.39 29.50 16.06
N ILE A 340 7.35 29.41 14.73
CA ILE A 340 8.40 29.94 13.85
C ILE A 340 7.86 31.13 13.07
N GLN A 341 8.72 32.13 12.85
CA GLN A 341 8.36 33.38 12.18
C GLN A 341 9.47 33.89 11.27
N GLY A 342 9.17 34.94 10.50
CA GLY A 342 10.15 35.61 9.64
C GLY A 342 10.76 34.67 8.61
N ASN A 343 12.09 34.79 8.43
CA ASN A 343 12.84 34.08 7.40
C ASN A 343 12.84 32.56 7.63
N CYS A 344 12.77 32.13 8.90
CA CYS A 344 12.64 30.71 9.25
C CYS A 344 11.36 30.10 8.68
N LEU A 345 10.22 30.78 8.85
CA LEU A 345 8.93 30.31 8.35
C LEU A 345 8.89 30.26 6.82
N GLU A 346 9.41 31.31 6.16
CA GLU A 346 9.47 31.37 4.70
C GLU A 346 10.27 30.20 4.11
N LYS A 347 11.45 29.91 4.67
CA LYS A 347 12.29 28.79 4.22
C LYS A 347 11.69 27.44 4.52
N PHE A 348 11.05 27.30 5.68
CA PHE A 348 10.38 26.05 6.03
C PHE A 348 9.25 25.75 5.05
N ASN A 349 8.40 26.74 4.76
CA ASN A 349 7.31 26.60 3.80
C ASN A 349 7.82 26.36 2.36
N ALA A 350 8.90 27.04 1.96
CA ALA A 350 9.54 26.82 0.66
C ALA A 350 10.06 25.37 0.52
N TYR A 351 10.63 24.81 1.59
CA TYR A 351 11.11 23.42 1.61
C TYR A 351 9.95 22.39 1.60
N LEU A 352 8.87 22.69 2.31
CA LEU A 352 7.68 21.82 2.32
C LEU A 352 7.03 21.72 0.94
N GLY A 353 6.95 22.83 0.20
CA GLY A 353 6.27 22.89 -1.09
C GLY A 353 4.74 22.91 -0.97
N LYS A 354 4.05 23.08 -2.10
CA LYS A 354 2.58 23.20 -2.13
C LYS A 354 1.88 21.90 -1.73
N GLY A 355 0.79 22.01 -0.96
CA GLY A 355 -0.02 20.87 -0.52
C GLY A 355 0.55 20.12 0.69
N TYR A 356 1.54 20.69 1.37
CA TYR A 356 2.13 20.09 2.56
C TYR A 356 2.21 21.07 3.72
N LYS A 357 1.98 20.57 4.92
CA LYS A 357 2.13 21.27 6.19
C LYS A 357 3.26 20.67 7.01
N GLY A 358 4.04 21.50 7.67
CA GLY A 358 5.03 21.08 8.64
C GLY A 358 4.49 21.13 10.05
N ILE A 359 4.79 20.10 10.86
CA ILE A 359 4.56 20.10 12.31
C ILE A 359 5.90 19.95 13.01
N ILE A 360 6.16 20.81 14.00
CA ILE A 360 7.36 20.75 14.84
C ILE A 360 6.91 20.28 16.23
N HIS A 361 7.19 19.01 16.50
CA HIS A 361 6.94 18.40 17.80
C HIS A 361 8.12 18.70 18.72
N ILE A 362 7.85 19.12 19.96
CA ILE A 362 8.89 19.42 20.94
C ILE A 362 8.54 18.83 22.32
N SER A 363 9.54 18.36 23.03
CA SER A 363 9.46 18.01 24.45
C SER A 363 10.65 18.60 25.19
N LEU A 364 10.40 19.14 26.39
CA LEU A 364 11.37 19.88 27.19
C LEU A 364 11.30 19.41 28.64
N THR A 365 12.46 19.21 29.26
CA THR A 365 12.58 18.88 30.68
C THR A 365 13.82 19.53 31.26
N ASP A 366 13.84 19.72 32.57
CA ASP A 366 14.98 20.21 33.32
C ASP A 366 15.02 19.58 34.70
N GLU A 367 16.22 19.21 35.13
CA GLU A 367 16.54 18.74 36.48
C GLU A 367 17.96 19.22 36.76
N TYR A 368 18.17 19.97 37.85
CA TYR A 368 19.50 20.53 38.12
C TYR A 368 20.56 19.41 38.12
N PRO A 369 21.68 19.54 37.38
CA PRO A 369 22.21 20.76 36.75
C PRO A 369 21.93 20.91 35.23
N TYR A 370 20.96 20.18 34.66
CA TYR A 370 20.74 20.08 33.21
C TYR A 370 19.33 20.47 32.76
N ALA A 371 19.24 20.94 31.51
CA ALA A 371 18.02 21.10 30.75
C ALA A 371 18.14 20.35 29.42
N MET A 372 17.08 19.70 28.97
CA MET A 372 17.09 18.87 27.77
C MET A 372 15.89 19.17 26.86
N ALA A 373 16.12 19.02 25.55
CA ALA A 373 15.09 19.12 24.53
C ALA A 373 15.17 18.00 23.50
N TYR A 374 13.99 17.59 23.02
CA TYR A 374 13.82 16.72 21.86
C TYR A 374 12.87 17.36 20.86
N VAL A 375 13.24 17.31 19.58
CA VAL A 375 12.48 17.89 18.47
C VAL A 375 12.35 16.89 17.34
N ILE A 376 11.14 16.76 16.79
CA ILE A 376 10.86 16.00 15.57
C ILE A 376 10.09 16.92 14.63
N ILE A 377 10.57 17.05 13.39
CA ILE A 377 9.89 17.80 12.35
C ILE A 377 9.23 16.82 11.40
N GLU A 378 7.92 16.92 11.25
CA GLU A 378 7.10 16.10 10.37
C GLU A 378 6.56 16.95 9.23
N LYS A 379 6.56 16.41 8.01
CA LYS A 379 5.87 16.93 6.83
C LYS A 379 4.64 16.09 6.58
N ILE A 380 3.48 16.72 6.52
CA ILE A 380 2.17 16.08 6.36
C ILE A 380 1.54 16.60 5.07
N ASN A 381 0.95 15.72 4.27
CA ASN A 381 0.17 16.10 3.10
C ASN A 381 -1.19 16.70 3.54
N GLU A 382 -1.56 17.87 3.01
CA GLU A 382 -2.85 18.52 3.30
C GLU A 382 -4.01 18.01 2.44
N ASN A 383 -3.75 17.12 1.48
CA ASN A 383 -4.75 16.52 0.58
C ASN A 383 -5.34 15.19 1.06
#